data_AF-A0A496AGD1-F1
#
_entry.id   AF-A0A496AGD1-F1
#
_cell.length_a   1.000
_cell.length_b   1.000
_cell.length_c   1.000
_cell.angle_alpha   90.00
_cell.angle_beta   90.00
_cell.angle_gamma   90.00
#
_symmetry.space_group_name_H-M   'P 1'
#
loop_
_entity.id
_entity.type
_entity.pdbx_description
1 polymer ?
#
loop_
_entity_poly.entity_id
_entity_poly.type
_entity_poly.pdbx_seq_one_letter_code
_entity_poly.pdbx_strand_id
1 'polypeptide(L)'
;MAKRSIARKRKKRNRKKWVVSSQAPLCAVGKVLREKSVFQELHKGVNIPQKTVMYRPTDKLVFVVLGMLSGAENVSEINTKVRPDRALLEA
;
A
#
# COMPACT_ATOMS: atom_id res chain seq x y z
N MET A 1 -25.33 -40.72 20.95
CA MET A 1 -25.97 -39.84 19.94
C MET A 1 -25.31 -38.47 19.97
N ALA A 2 -24.40 -38.17 19.04
CA ALA A 2 -23.70 -36.89 18.96
C ALA A 2 -24.25 -36.05 17.79
N LYS A 3 -24.92 -34.94 18.09
CA LYS A 3 -25.37 -33.96 17.09
C LYS A 3 -24.16 -33.15 16.61
N ARG A 4 -23.60 -33.49 15.45
CA ARG A 4 -22.64 -32.64 14.73
C ARG A 4 -23.39 -31.42 14.18
N SER A 5 -23.28 -30.27 14.83
CA SER A 5 -23.69 -28.99 14.27
C SER A 5 -22.67 -28.59 13.19
N ILE A 6 -23.07 -28.68 11.92
CA ILE A 6 -22.27 -28.23 10.79
C ILE A 6 -22.28 -26.70 10.83
N ALA A 7 -21.18 -26.11 11.30
CA ALA A 7 -20.97 -24.66 11.27
C ALA A 7 -20.99 -24.17 9.82
N ARG A 8 -22.08 -23.52 9.41
CA ARG A 8 -22.23 -22.87 8.11
C ARG A 8 -21.16 -21.76 7.99
N LYS A 9 -20.05 -22.03 7.29
CA LYS A 9 -19.08 -21.00 6.89
C LYS A 9 -19.80 -19.95 6.03
N ARG A 10 -20.15 -18.81 6.64
CA ARG A 10 -20.71 -17.65 5.94
C ARG A 10 -19.70 -17.18 4.89
N LYS A 11 -19.99 -17.42 3.61
CA LYS A 11 -19.28 -16.82 2.47
C LYS A 11 -19.34 -15.29 2.64
N LYS A 12 -18.22 -14.67 3.03
CA LYS A 12 -18.10 -13.21 3.14
C LYS A 12 -18.25 -12.64 1.73
N ARG A 13 -19.42 -12.11 1.40
CA ARG A 13 -19.63 -11.36 0.15
C ARG A 13 -18.68 -10.17 0.16
N ASN A 14 -17.76 -10.10 -0.80
CA ASN A 14 -16.94 -8.91 -1.05
C ASN A 14 -17.87 -7.81 -1.60
N ARG A 15 -18.49 -7.05 -0.70
CA ARG A 15 -19.21 -5.84 -1.06
C ARG A 15 -18.17 -4.77 -1.36
N LYS A 16 -18.30 -4.10 -2.50
CA LYS A 16 -17.51 -2.90 -2.81
C LYS A 16 -17.73 -1.90 -1.67
N LYS A 17 -16.64 -1.51 -0.98
CA LYS A 17 -16.66 -0.52 0.09
C LYS A 17 -16.18 0.80 -0.48
N TRP A 18 -16.93 1.84 -0.22
CA TRP A 18 -16.50 3.21 -0.48
C TRP A 18 -15.79 3.71 0.77
N VAL A 19 -14.56 4.18 0.62
CA VAL A 19 -13.78 4.80 1.69
C VAL A 19 -13.44 6.21 1.24
N VAL A 20 -13.77 7.19 2.08
CA VAL A 20 -13.40 8.58 1.85
C VAL A 20 -11.97 8.76 2.37
N SER A 21 -11.10 9.33 1.55
CA SER A 21 -9.70 9.59 1.88
C SER A 21 -9.24 10.86 1.17
N SER A 22 -8.47 11.69 1.89
CA SER A 22 -7.81 12.86 1.32
C SER A 22 -6.74 12.47 0.29
N GLN A 23 -6.25 11.22 0.32
CA GLN A 23 -5.27 10.65 -0.58
C GLN A 23 -5.91 9.80 -1.70
N ALA A 24 -7.21 9.95 -1.96
CA ALA A 24 -7.89 9.24 -3.06
C ALA A 24 -7.21 9.41 -4.44
N PRO A 25 -6.69 10.59 -4.83
CA PRO A 25 -5.93 10.73 -6.07
C PRO A 25 -4.68 9.85 -6.11
N LEU A 26 -4.00 9.71 -4.98
CA LEU A 26 -2.78 8.91 -4.87
C LEU A 26 -3.05 7.41 -5.06
N CYS A 27 -4.24 6.94 -4.68
CA CYS A 27 -4.67 5.56 -4.96
C CYS A 27 -4.79 5.31 -6.47
N ALA A 28 -5.41 6.25 -7.20
CA ALA A 28 -5.54 6.16 -8.66
C ALA A 28 -4.17 6.24 -9.36
N VAL A 29 -3.33 7.19 -8.94
CA VAL A 29 -1.96 7.34 -9.46
C VAL A 29 -1.14 6.08 -9.17
N GLY A 30 -1.20 5.54 -7.96
CA GLY A 30 -0.48 4.34 -7.56
C GLY A 30 -0.80 3.14 -8.45
N LYS A 31 -2.07 2.96 -8.83
CA LYS A 31 -2.48 1.93 -9.79
C LYS A 31 -1.80 2.10 -11.15
N VAL A 32 -1.82 3.32 -11.71
CA VAL A 32 -1.18 3.61 -13.01
C VAL A 32 0.33 3.41 -12.95
N LEU A 33 0.99 3.85 -11.88
CA LEU A 33 2.44 3.67 -11.69
C LEU A 33 2.82 2.18 -11.62
N ARG A 34 1.98 1.35 -10.97
CA ARG A 34 2.16 -0.10 -10.90
C ARG A 34 1.98 -0.76 -12.26
N GLU A 35 0.90 -0.44 -12.97
CA GLU A 35 0.60 -0.99 -14.30
C GLU A 35 1.70 -0.66 -15.32
N LYS A 36 2.25 0.56 -15.25
CA LYS A 36 3.36 1.00 -16.12
C LYS A 36 4.73 0.58 -15.61
N SER A 37 4.83 -0.12 -14.48
CA SER A 37 6.10 -0.56 -13.87
C SER A 37 7.11 0.58 -13.72
N VAL A 38 6.66 1.79 -13.38
CA VAL A 38 7.49 3.01 -13.40
C VAL A 38 8.73 2.89 -12.53
N PHE A 39 8.62 2.23 -11.36
CA PHE A 39 9.72 2.06 -10.43
C PHE A 39 10.63 0.86 -10.74
N GLN A 40 10.38 0.11 -11.82
CA GLN A 40 11.15 -1.08 -12.15
C GLN A 40 12.63 -0.78 -12.38
N GLU A 41 12.95 0.30 -13.09
CA GLU A 41 14.35 0.70 -13.32
C GLU A 41 15.04 1.15 -12.03
N LEU A 42 14.32 1.78 -11.11
CA LEU A 42 14.83 2.10 -9.78
C LEU A 42 15.19 0.82 -9.00
N HIS A 43 14.39 -0.23 -9.13
CA HIS A 43 14.68 -1.52 -8.50
C HIS A 43 15.85 -2.29 -9.13
N LYS A 44 16.23 -1.98 -10.38
CA LYS A 44 17.35 -2.61 -11.10
C LYS A 44 18.66 -1.83 -10.93
N GLY A 45 18.59 -0.51 -11.05
CA GLY A 45 19.75 0.38 -11.10
C GLY A 45 20.23 0.89 -9.74
N VAL A 46 19.40 0.83 -8.70
CA VAL A 46 19.77 1.35 -7.38
C VAL A 46 20.09 0.21 -6.42
N ASN A 47 21.35 0.14 -6.00
CA ASN A 47 21.80 -0.76 -4.95
C ASN A 47 21.93 0.01 -3.63
N ILE A 48 21.25 -0.45 -2.59
CA ILE A 48 21.37 0.07 -1.23
C ILE A 48 21.80 -1.10 -0.35
N PRO A 49 22.97 -1.06 0.32
CA PRO A 49 23.52 -2.18 1.08
C PRO A 49 22.82 -2.32 2.44
N GLN A 50 21.49 -2.47 2.43
CA GLN A 50 20.65 -2.69 3.59
C GLN A 50 19.93 -4.03 3.44
N LYS A 51 19.79 -4.75 4.56
CA LYS A 51 19.03 -6.01 4.59
C LYS A 51 17.55 -5.75 4.28
N THR A 52 16.97 -6.59 3.42
CA THR A 52 15.51 -6.66 3.24
C THR A 52 14.91 -7.41 4.42
N VAL A 53 13.95 -6.78 5.12
CA VAL A 53 13.19 -7.43 6.21
C VAL A 53 11.75 -7.65 5.74
N MET A 54 10.97 -6.57 5.59
CA MET A 54 9.63 -6.61 5.01
C MET A 54 9.54 -5.90 3.66
N TYR A 55 10.32 -4.83 3.49
CA TYR A 55 10.38 -4.02 2.28
C TYR A 55 11.81 -4.04 1.74
N ARG A 56 11.95 -4.10 0.42
CA ARG A 56 13.24 -3.93 -0.25
C ARG A 56 13.79 -2.55 0.10
N PRO A 57 15.11 -2.37 0.16
CA PRO A 57 15.70 -1.04 0.38
C PRO A 57 15.19 0.01 -0.62
N THR A 58 14.98 -0.37 -1.88
CA THR A 58 14.46 0.50 -2.93
C THR A 58 12.97 0.84 -2.77
N ASP A 59 12.17 0.01 -2.08
CA ASP A 59 10.77 0.35 -1.76
C ASP A 59 10.69 1.57 -0.84
N LYS A 60 11.73 1.82 -0.03
CA LYS A 60 11.80 3.04 0.79
C LYS A 60 11.83 4.30 -0.07
N LEU A 61 12.47 4.25 -1.24
CA LEU A 61 12.48 5.38 -2.18
C LEU A 61 11.10 5.61 -2.79
N VAL A 62 10.37 4.53 -3.08
CA VAL A 62 8.98 4.62 -3.52
C VAL A 62 8.10 5.27 -2.45
N PHE A 63 8.31 4.93 -1.17
CA PHE A 63 7.60 5.60 -0.06
C PHE A 63 7.94 7.09 0.06
N VAL A 64 9.19 7.48 -0.21
CA VAL A 64 9.56 8.91 -0.25
C VAL A 64 8.82 9.64 -1.37
N VAL A 65 8.71 9.04 -2.57
CA VAL A 65 7.91 9.61 -3.67
C VAL A 65 6.45 9.77 -3.28
N LEU A 66 5.85 8.74 -2.68
CA LEU A 66 4.47 8.80 -2.17
C LEU A 66 4.32 9.87 -1.09
N GLY A 67 5.31 10.01 -0.20
CA GLY A 67 5.37 11.08 0.80
C GLY A 67 5.32 12.46 0.16
N MET A 68 6.20 12.72 -0.82
CA MET A 68 6.21 14.00 -1.55
C MET A 68 4.87 14.28 -2.23
N LEU A 69 4.27 13.29 -2.89
CA LEU A 69 2.96 13.44 -3.54
C LEU A 69 1.81 13.65 -2.54
N SER A 70 1.95 13.15 -1.32
CA SER A 70 1.00 13.39 -0.23
C SER A 70 1.18 14.75 0.47
N GLY A 71 2.16 15.55 0.05
CA GLY A 71 2.52 16.83 0.67
C GLY A 71 3.32 16.67 1.97
N ALA A 72 4.11 15.61 2.12
CA ALA A 72 5.04 15.46 3.23
C ALA A 72 6.27 16.37 3.02
N GLU A 73 6.64 17.15 4.03
CA GLU A 73 7.85 17.98 3.99
C GLU A 73 9.08 17.17 4.41
N ASN A 74 8.86 16.22 5.33
CA ASN A 74 9.91 15.37 5.88
C ASN A 74 9.61 13.87 5.64
N VAL A 75 10.66 13.05 5.52
CA VAL A 75 10.52 11.60 5.34
C VAL A 75 9.78 10.94 6.52
N SER A 76 9.89 11.50 7.72
CA SER A 76 9.20 10.99 8.91
C SER A 76 7.68 11.10 8.82
N GLU A 77 7.15 12.11 8.12
CA GLU A 77 5.71 12.37 7.97
C GLU A 77 4.99 11.31 7.14
N ILE A 78 5.70 10.46 6.39
CA ILE A 78 5.12 9.30 5.72
C ILE A 78 4.36 8.42 6.73
N ASN A 79 4.87 8.32 7.97
CA ASN A 79 4.23 7.53 9.02
C ASN A 79 2.91 8.11 9.53
N THR A 80 2.65 9.41 9.31
CA THR A 80 1.46 10.10 9.79
C THR A 80 0.49 10.49 8.67
N LYS A 81 0.98 10.77 7.45
CA LYS A 81 0.15 11.16 6.29
C LYS A 81 -0.22 10.00 5.38
N VAL A 82 0.72 9.08 5.13
CA VAL A 82 0.56 8.01 4.15
C VAL A 82 0.13 6.69 4.82
N ARG A 83 0.91 6.23 5.81
CA ARG A 83 0.66 4.93 6.46
C ARG A 83 -0.67 4.81 7.19
N PRO A 84 -1.23 5.87 7.82
CA PRO A 84 -2.52 5.74 8.48
C PRO A 84 -3.70 5.72 7.50
N ASP A 85 -3.49 6.11 6.24
CA ASP A 85 -4.56 6.16 5.25
C ASP A 85 -4.95 4.75 4.79
N ARG A 86 -6.11 4.29 5.28
CA ARG A 86 -6.64 2.96 4.97
C ARG A 86 -7.01 2.80 3.49
N ALA A 87 -7.50 3.85 2.84
CA ALA A 87 -7.86 3.74 1.42
C ALA A 87 -6.61 3.49 0.58
N LEU A 88 -5.51 4.17 0.91
CA LEU A 88 -4.23 4.00 0.24
C LEU A 88 -3.59 2.62 0.49
N LEU A 89 -3.75 2.07 1.70
CA LEU A 89 -3.28 0.72 2.03
C LEU A 89 -4.09 -0.39 1.36
N GLU A 90 -5.39 -0.16 1.12
CA GLU A 90 -6.29 -1.14 0.50
C GLU A 90 -6.30 -1.09 -1.04
N ALA A 91 -5.62 -0.09 -1.66
CA ALA A 91 -5.56 0.14 -3.11
C ALA A 91 -4.49 -0.67 -3.85
#